data_AF-A0A2N5TW95-F1
#
_entry.id   AF-A0A2N5TW95-F1
#
_cell.length_a   1.000
_cell.length_b   1.000
_cell.length_c   1.000
_cell.angle_alpha   90.00
_cell.angle_beta   90.00
_cell.angle_gamma   90.00
#
_symmetry.space_group_name_H-M   'P 1'
#
loop_
_entity.id
_entity.type
_entity.pdbx_description
1 polymer ?
#
loop_
_entity_poly.entity_id
_entity_poly.type
_entity_poly.pdbx_seq_one_letter_code
_entity_poly.pdbx_strand_id
1 'polypeptide(L)'
;MASDDVLVQQLVQQCIKQFILSWYSPLTELSAGKQQQQQQQPFIRHIHHILGSQLVPQLTLACNAIDFLHLLTVQLPVILTRHLQRIQHCHALAPDYHQQLFLQSHPHPAIRHELADQRLVISPTYLRLLVEAILKAVLPDSDYRSEPERYILREIILNLVLLSLIEKLSQPELIHSILLAQLRPSVPIVPAAEQNPIPEIPSVQQEETEQYHHVTTIRSSIDQLSSFFHTLLLCLLRLPAFLGALIHHITLPAPIPIPNNPRQFEPILDLVHTLLGNPPHLVHIFWLLKIAARLFHGLLTKIVAHVIYDHLLSPAAVTSHLLQLTSVLSALDPSKEGGVPVDDIGAGGSGETAAGPSGWPADRKEESGAQLEEALSACIPTPVFSLIYDPGPGSPPLLDPSSLQPPHIPPSILHLKTSFVRHRLQLTLNSAPANQALILDILDLLAISLFPSLLRSPPPPSPLPPH
;
A
#
# COMPACT_ATOMS: atom_id res chain seq x y z
N MET A 1 25.67 -6.55 -4.29
CA MET A 1 26.12 -6.38 -5.70
C MET A 1 26.03 -7.70 -6.45
N ALA A 2 26.91 -8.69 -6.25
CA ALA A 2 26.80 -9.97 -6.99
C ALA A 2 25.50 -10.75 -6.74
N SER A 3 24.87 -10.61 -5.56
CA SER A 3 23.57 -11.23 -5.25
C SER A 3 22.40 -10.54 -5.95
N ASP A 4 22.43 -9.21 -6.04
CA ASP A 4 21.32 -8.40 -6.56
C ASP A 4 21.25 -8.53 -8.09
N ASP A 5 22.41 -8.56 -8.74
CA ASP A 5 22.52 -8.82 -10.18
C ASP A 5 21.91 -10.19 -10.54
N VAL A 6 22.13 -11.22 -9.72
CA VAL A 6 21.53 -12.55 -9.95
C VAL A 6 20.02 -12.51 -9.84
N LEU A 7 19.46 -11.83 -8.84
CA LEU A 7 18.01 -11.70 -8.67
C LEU A 7 17.36 -10.91 -9.82
N VAL A 8 18.03 -9.85 -10.28
CA VAL A 8 17.60 -9.09 -11.46
C VAL A 8 17.58 -9.96 -12.71
N GLN A 9 18.64 -10.77 -12.94
CA GLN A 9 18.68 -11.69 -14.07
C GLN A 9 17.56 -12.74 -13.98
N GLN A 10 17.28 -13.26 -12.78
CA GLN A 10 16.17 -14.19 -12.57
C GLN A 10 14.83 -13.55 -12.92
N LEU A 11 14.59 -12.30 -12.51
CA LEU A 11 13.38 -11.55 -12.82
C LEU A 11 13.21 -11.36 -14.34
N VAL A 12 14.28 -10.92 -15.03
CA VAL A 12 14.28 -10.78 -16.49
C VAL A 12 13.97 -12.11 -17.17
N GLN A 13 14.59 -13.20 -16.70
CA GLN A 13 14.33 -14.54 -17.21
C GLN A 13 12.88 -14.97 -17.01
N GLN A 14 12.25 -14.64 -15.87
CA GLN A 14 10.83 -14.92 -15.64
C GLN A 14 9.93 -14.14 -16.59
N CYS A 15 10.20 -12.85 -16.82
CA CYS A 15 9.41 -12.05 -17.79
C CYS A 15 9.48 -12.64 -19.21
N ILE A 16 10.67 -13.05 -19.65
CA ILE A 16 10.86 -13.70 -20.95
C ILE A 16 10.12 -15.03 -21.02
N LYS A 17 10.21 -15.84 -19.95
CA LYS A 17 9.54 -17.14 -19.89
C LYS A 17 8.02 -16.98 -19.96
N GLN A 18 7.45 -16.07 -19.19
CA GLN A 18 6.00 -15.91 -19.10
C GLN A 18 5.40 -15.27 -20.36
N PHE A 19 6.07 -14.27 -20.93
CA PHE A 19 5.52 -13.56 -22.08
C PHE A 19 6.03 -14.11 -23.41
N ILE A 20 7.34 -14.18 -23.61
CA ILE A 20 7.89 -14.49 -24.94
C ILE A 20 7.77 -15.98 -25.23
N LEU A 21 8.22 -16.83 -24.30
CA LEU A 21 8.23 -18.27 -24.54
C LEU A 21 6.84 -18.89 -24.62
N SER A 22 5.81 -18.25 -24.05
CA SER A 22 4.43 -18.76 -24.09
C SER A 22 3.82 -18.75 -25.50
N TRP A 23 4.15 -17.78 -26.34
CA TRP A 23 3.68 -17.74 -27.74
C TRP A 23 4.78 -18.04 -28.77
N TYR A 24 6.06 -17.77 -28.47
CA TYR A 24 7.14 -17.98 -29.42
C TYR A 24 7.54 -19.46 -29.54
N SER A 25 7.59 -20.21 -28.42
CA SER A 25 8.01 -21.63 -28.45
C SER A 25 7.12 -22.50 -29.35
N PRO A 26 5.78 -22.41 -29.28
CA PRO A 26 4.89 -23.18 -30.16
C PRO A 26 5.11 -22.89 -31.65
N LEU A 27 5.28 -21.62 -32.01
CA LEU A 27 5.55 -21.20 -33.40
C LEU A 27 6.87 -21.79 -33.92
N THR A 28 7.86 -21.88 -33.04
CA THR A 28 9.17 -22.42 -33.39
C THR A 28 9.21 -23.95 -33.45
N GLU A 29 8.49 -24.64 -32.57
CA GLU A 29 8.41 -26.11 -32.53
C GLU A 29 7.69 -26.67 -33.75
N LEU A 30 6.69 -25.96 -34.27
CA LEU A 30 5.94 -26.33 -35.47
C LEU A 30 6.74 -26.13 -36.78
N SER A 31 7.77 -25.29 -36.79
CA SER A 31 8.53 -24.91 -37.99
C SER A 31 9.94 -25.51 -38.09
N ALA A 32 10.49 -26.07 -37.01
CA ALA A 32 11.92 -26.40 -36.93
C ALA A 32 12.20 -27.87 -36.59
N GLY A 33 12.92 -28.57 -37.46
CA GLY A 33 13.72 -29.73 -37.04
C GLY A 33 14.80 -29.31 -36.03
N LYS A 34 15.28 -30.24 -35.20
CA LYS A 34 16.21 -30.04 -34.05
C LYS A 34 17.42 -29.09 -34.28
N GLN A 35 17.81 -28.79 -35.52
CA GLN A 35 18.90 -27.87 -35.86
C GLN A 35 18.50 -26.38 -35.87
N GLN A 36 17.23 -26.02 -36.12
CA GLN A 36 16.79 -24.60 -36.14
C GLN A 36 16.55 -24.03 -34.74
N GLN A 37 16.39 -24.89 -33.72
CA GLN A 37 16.19 -24.49 -32.32
C GLN A 37 17.41 -23.73 -31.75
N GLN A 38 18.63 -23.97 -32.25
CA GLN A 38 19.83 -23.20 -31.88
C GLN A 38 19.89 -21.81 -32.53
N GLN A 39 19.32 -21.63 -33.72
CA GLN A 39 19.29 -20.36 -34.45
C GLN A 39 18.15 -19.42 -34.02
N GLN A 40 17.21 -19.87 -33.19
CA GLN A 40 16.08 -19.08 -32.66
C GLN A 40 16.34 -18.49 -31.27
N GLN A 41 17.49 -18.82 -30.68
CA GLN A 41 18.02 -18.11 -29.51
C GLN A 41 18.46 -16.65 -29.73
N PRO A 42 18.85 -16.13 -30.92
CA PRO A 42 19.39 -14.77 -31.03
C PRO A 42 18.31 -13.72 -30.76
N PHE A 43 17.05 -13.96 -31.16
CA PHE A 43 15.94 -13.07 -30.81
C PHE A 43 15.71 -13.00 -29.30
N ILE A 44 15.58 -14.17 -28.65
CA ILE A 44 15.38 -14.23 -27.18
C ILE A 44 16.58 -13.62 -26.45
N ARG A 45 17.81 -13.95 -26.88
CA ARG A 45 19.04 -13.37 -26.32
C ARG A 45 19.09 -11.86 -26.52
N HIS A 46 18.59 -11.36 -27.64
CA HIS A 46 18.54 -9.93 -27.92
C HIS A 46 17.53 -9.22 -27.02
N ILE A 47 16.31 -9.73 -26.86
CA ILE A 47 15.34 -9.15 -25.90
C ILE A 47 15.85 -9.27 -24.46
N HIS A 48 16.49 -10.38 -24.10
CA HIS A 48 17.16 -10.54 -22.81
C HIS A 48 18.25 -9.50 -22.60
N HIS A 49 19.04 -9.20 -23.64
CA HIS A 49 20.04 -8.15 -23.60
C HIS A 49 19.39 -6.78 -23.39
N ILE A 50 18.33 -6.43 -24.12
CA ILE A 50 17.66 -5.12 -23.95
C ILE A 50 17.07 -5.00 -22.53
N LEU A 51 16.35 -6.01 -22.05
CA LEU A 51 15.77 -5.98 -20.70
C LEU A 51 16.84 -5.91 -19.61
N GLY A 52 17.81 -6.83 -19.63
CA GLY A 52 18.78 -6.98 -18.55
C GLY A 52 19.92 -5.96 -18.57
N SER A 53 20.38 -5.54 -19.75
CA SER A 53 21.57 -4.69 -19.88
C SER A 53 21.28 -3.24 -20.25
N GLN A 54 20.10 -2.94 -20.80
CA GLN A 54 19.71 -1.56 -21.14
C GLN A 54 18.63 -1.05 -20.18
N LEU A 55 17.49 -1.74 -20.11
CA LEU A 55 16.32 -1.27 -19.36
C LEU A 55 16.58 -1.22 -17.85
N VAL A 56 17.03 -2.34 -17.24
CA VAL A 56 17.21 -2.39 -15.78
C VAL A 56 18.27 -1.40 -15.28
N PRO A 57 19.49 -1.30 -15.87
CA PRO A 57 20.49 -0.34 -15.40
C PRO A 57 19.99 1.11 -15.45
N GLN A 58 19.27 1.48 -16.52
CA GLN A 58 18.72 2.82 -16.65
C GLN A 58 17.57 3.09 -15.67
N LEU A 59 16.71 2.10 -15.40
CA LEU A 59 15.72 2.18 -14.34
C LEU A 59 16.37 2.32 -12.96
N THR A 60 17.45 1.58 -12.69
CA THR A 60 18.22 1.70 -11.45
C THR A 60 18.83 3.09 -11.31
N LEU A 61 19.39 3.65 -12.39
CA LEU A 61 19.89 5.03 -12.40
C LEU A 61 18.78 6.04 -12.12
N ALA A 62 17.62 5.88 -12.75
CA ALA A 62 16.45 6.73 -12.50
C ALA A 62 15.97 6.62 -11.05
N CYS A 63 15.87 5.41 -10.50
CA CYS A 63 15.51 5.17 -9.10
C CYS A 63 16.49 5.86 -8.14
N ASN A 64 17.79 5.77 -8.40
CA ASN A 64 18.82 6.41 -7.58
C ASN A 64 18.78 7.94 -7.66
N ALA A 65 18.14 8.51 -8.68
CA ALA A 65 17.95 9.96 -8.83
C ALA A 65 16.68 10.47 -8.13
N ILE A 66 15.78 9.59 -7.66
CA ILE A 66 14.55 10.01 -6.97
C ILE A 66 14.89 10.56 -5.58
N ASP A 67 14.32 11.73 -5.28
CA ASP A 67 14.19 12.21 -3.90
C ASP A 67 13.06 11.46 -3.19
N PHE A 68 13.38 10.24 -2.69
CA PHE A 68 12.41 9.39 -2.00
C PHE A 68 11.81 10.06 -0.77
N LEU A 69 12.62 10.90 -0.13
CA LEU A 69 12.21 11.63 1.04
C LEU A 69 11.10 12.64 0.65
N HIS A 70 11.27 13.43 -0.41
CA HIS A 70 10.21 14.31 -0.91
C HIS A 70 8.98 13.53 -1.42
N LEU A 71 9.21 12.44 -2.15
CA LEU A 71 8.15 11.59 -2.69
C LEU A 71 7.23 11.07 -1.58
N LEU A 72 7.81 10.51 -0.51
CA LEU A 72 7.07 9.85 0.57
C LEU A 72 6.51 10.82 1.62
N THR A 73 7.15 11.98 1.83
CA THR A 73 6.70 12.96 2.84
C THR A 73 5.80 14.05 2.30
N VAL A 74 5.87 14.34 1.00
CA VAL A 74 5.11 15.43 0.37
C VAL A 74 4.17 14.90 -0.69
N GLN A 75 4.69 14.31 -1.78
CA GLN A 75 3.89 14.05 -2.96
C GLN A 75 2.85 12.94 -2.73
N LEU A 76 3.27 11.80 -2.19
CA LEU A 76 2.38 10.68 -1.92
C LEU A 76 1.29 11.03 -0.89
N PRO A 77 1.60 11.67 0.26
CA PRO A 77 0.55 12.09 1.20
C PRO A 77 -0.44 13.08 0.62
N VAL A 78 0.00 13.99 -0.27
CA VAL A 78 -0.91 14.90 -0.98
C VAL A 78 -1.89 14.14 -1.87
N ILE A 79 -1.41 13.17 -2.66
CA ILE A 79 -2.26 12.34 -3.52
C ILE A 79 -3.26 11.54 -2.68
N LEU A 80 -2.78 10.86 -1.63
CA LEU A 80 -3.64 10.09 -0.72
C LEU A 80 -4.69 10.98 -0.05
N THR A 81 -4.30 12.17 0.42
CA THR A 81 -5.23 13.12 1.04
C THR A 81 -6.33 13.54 0.08
N ARG A 82 -5.98 13.93 -1.15
CA ARG A 82 -6.97 14.33 -2.18
C ARG A 82 -7.90 13.17 -2.55
N HIS A 83 -7.34 11.97 -2.67
CA HIS A 83 -8.09 10.76 -2.98
C HIS A 83 -9.15 10.48 -1.89
N LEU A 84 -8.73 10.48 -0.62
CA LEU A 84 -9.60 10.26 0.52
C LEU A 84 -10.67 11.36 0.65
N GLN A 85 -10.29 12.63 0.49
CA GLN A 85 -11.24 13.75 0.50
C GLN A 85 -12.28 13.62 -0.60
N ARG A 86 -11.89 13.16 -1.79
CA ARG A 86 -12.83 12.94 -2.91
C ARG A 86 -13.83 11.83 -2.58
N ILE A 87 -13.38 10.71 -2.01
CA ILE A 87 -14.30 9.64 -1.61
C ILE A 87 -15.26 10.14 -0.52
N GLN A 88 -14.75 10.81 0.51
CA GLN A 88 -15.57 11.39 1.58
C GLN A 88 -16.60 12.38 1.04
N HIS A 89 -16.20 13.25 0.10
CA HIS A 89 -17.09 14.20 -0.54
C HIS A 89 -18.20 13.49 -1.35
N CYS A 90 -17.84 12.47 -2.14
CA CYS A 90 -18.83 11.70 -2.90
C CYS A 90 -19.79 10.94 -1.98
N HIS A 91 -19.29 10.38 -0.89
CA HIS A 91 -20.12 9.72 0.13
C HIS A 91 -21.07 10.69 0.82
N ALA A 92 -20.62 11.89 1.15
CA ALA A 92 -21.47 12.93 1.75
C ALA A 92 -22.57 13.42 0.80
N LEU A 93 -22.30 13.44 -0.52
CA LEU A 93 -23.27 13.86 -1.53
C LEU A 93 -24.31 12.77 -1.86
N ALA A 94 -23.89 11.52 -1.95
CA ALA A 94 -24.74 10.41 -2.36
C ALA A 94 -24.31 9.10 -1.70
N PRO A 95 -24.75 8.78 -0.46
CA PRO A 95 -24.29 7.59 0.27
C PRO A 95 -24.55 6.28 -0.50
N ASP A 96 -25.66 6.17 -1.22
CA ASP A 96 -26.04 4.95 -1.93
C ASP A 96 -25.32 4.77 -3.29
N TYR A 97 -24.83 5.87 -3.90
CA TYR A 97 -24.23 5.87 -5.24
C TYR A 97 -22.83 6.50 -5.27
N HIS A 98 -22.18 6.61 -4.11
CA HIS A 98 -20.92 7.34 -3.94
C HIS A 98 -19.80 6.80 -4.83
N GLN A 99 -19.76 5.49 -5.07
CA GLN A 99 -18.77 4.88 -5.97
C GLN A 99 -18.96 5.35 -7.41
N GLN A 100 -20.20 5.35 -7.91
CA GLN A 100 -20.50 5.84 -9.26
C GLN A 100 -20.18 7.33 -9.40
N LEU A 101 -20.54 8.13 -8.38
CA LEU A 101 -20.23 9.56 -8.36
C LEU A 101 -18.72 9.82 -8.29
N PHE A 102 -17.99 9.06 -7.47
CA PHE A 102 -16.53 9.11 -7.41
C PHE A 102 -15.93 8.83 -8.78
N LEU A 103 -16.39 7.76 -9.42
CA LEU A 103 -15.93 7.32 -10.72
C LEU A 103 -16.21 8.35 -11.84
N GLN A 104 -17.41 8.92 -11.87
CA GLN A 104 -17.77 9.97 -12.84
C GLN A 104 -17.01 11.28 -12.62
N SER A 105 -16.72 11.61 -11.36
CA SER A 105 -15.99 12.84 -11.00
C SER A 105 -14.47 12.69 -11.06
N HIS A 106 -13.95 11.46 -11.17
CA HIS A 106 -12.51 11.20 -11.20
C HIS A 106 -11.95 11.49 -12.61
N PRO A 107 -11.07 12.49 -12.78
CA PRO A 107 -10.68 12.99 -14.10
C PRO A 107 -9.52 12.20 -14.76
N HIS A 108 -9.27 10.95 -14.35
CA HIS A 108 -8.07 10.24 -14.78
C HIS A 108 -8.24 9.68 -16.20
N PRO A 109 -7.34 10.00 -17.15
CA PRO A 109 -7.50 9.64 -18.57
C PRO A 109 -7.49 8.12 -18.84
N ALA A 110 -6.87 7.35 -17.95
CA ALA A 110 -6.87 5.90 -18.03
C ALA A 110 -8.19 5.24 -17.59
N ILE A 111 -9.08 5.95 -16.92
CA ILE A 111 -10.32 5.37 -16.40
C ILE A 111 -11.40 5.56 -17.46
N ARG A 112 -12.01 4.45 -17.90
CA ARG A 112 -13.18 4.46 -18.79
C ARG A 112 -14.37 3.81 -18.09
N HIS A 113 -15.53 4.44 -18.27
CA HIS A 113 -16.81 3.92 -17.79
C HIS A 113 -17.46 3.09 -18.88
N GLU A 114 -17.60 1.80 -18.62
CA GLU A 114 -18.40 0.94 -19.47
C GLU A 114 -19.84 0.91 -18.92
N LEU A 115 -20.72 1.63 -19.62
CA LEU A 115 -22.11 1.90 -19.20
C LEU A 115 -22.96 0.63 -19.02
N ALA A 116 -22.58 -0.47 -19.66
CA ALA A 116 -23.34 -1.73 -19.64
C ALA A 116 -23.22 -2.47 -18.29
N ASP A 117 -22.02 -2.52 -17.70
CA ASP A 117 -21.72 -3.37 -16.54
C ASP A 117 -21.38 -2.58 -15.26
N GLN A 118 -21.36 -1.23 -15.33
CA GLN A 118 -20.90 -0.36 -14.23
C GLN A 118 -19.50 -0.71 -13.72
N ARG A 119 -18.67 -1.33 -14.56
CA ARG A 119 -17.30 -1.71 -14.23
C ARG A 119 -16.34 -0.61 -14.66
N LEU A 120 -15.33 -0.39 -13.82
CA LEU A 120 -14.19 0.42 -14.21
C LEU A 120 -13.33 -0.39 -15.17
N VAL A 121 -13.09 0.15 -16.35
CA VAL A 121 -12.15 -0.43 -17.30
C VAL A 121 -10.96 0.49 -17.42
N ILE A 122 -9.78 -0.05 -17.12
CA ILE A 122 -8.52 0.65 -17.32
C ILE A 122 -8.20 0.64 -18.80
N SER A 123 -8.03 1.81 -19.39
CA SER A 123 -7.69 1.97 -20.80
C SER A 123 -6.30 1.41 -21.07
N PRO A 124 -6.17 0.30 -21.81
CA PRO A 124 -4.86 -0.23 -22.16
C PRO A 124 -4.12 0.73 -23.09
N THR A 125 -4.83 1.58 -23.84
CA THR A 125 -4.23 2.63 -24.67
C THR A 125 -3.43 3.62 -23.83
N TYR A 126 -3.96 4.06 -22.69
CA TYR A 126 -3.24 4.96 -21.80
C TYR A 126 -1.95 4.31 -21.30
N LEU A 127 -2.05 3.09 -20.75
CA LEU A 127 -0.89 2.38 -20.23
C LEU A 127 0.15 2.10 -21.32
N ARG A 128 -0.27 1.78 -22.55
CA ARG A 128 0.64 1.67 -23.70
C ARG A 128 1.39 2.96 -23.98
N LEU A 129 0.70 4.11 -23.96
CA LEU A 129 1.33 5.42 -24.19
C LEU A 129 2.30 5.78 -23.07
N LEU A 130 1.95 5.46 -21.82
CA LEU A 130 2.83 5.65 -20.67
C LEU A 130 4.11 4.81 -20.82
N VAL A 131 3.96 3.51 -21.10
CA VAL A 131 5.10 2.59 -21.31
C VAL A 131 5.93 3.03 -22.51
N GLU A 132 5.31 3.43 -23.62
CA GLU A 132 6.00 3.96 -24.79
C GLU A 132 6.87 5.18 -24.44
N ALA A 133 6.34 6.10 -23.63
CA ALA A 133 7.06 7.27 -23.19
C ALA A 133 8.22 6.92 -22.23
N ILE A 134 8.03 5.93 -21.35
CA ILE A 134 9.10 5.38 -20.50
C ILE A 134 10.18 4.72 -21.35
N LEU A 135 9.82 3.87 -22.30
CA LEU A 135 10.78 3.21 -23.21
C LEU A 135 11.57 4.24 -24.01
N LYS A 136 10.95 5.33 -24.45
CA LYS A 136 11.64 6.44 -25.12
C LYS A 136 12.64 7.17 -24.22
N ALA A 137 12.33 7.28 -22.93
CA ALA A 137 13.21 7.92 -21.96
C ALA A 137 14.39 7.02 -21.55
N VAL A 138 14.20 5.70 -21.62
CA VAL A 138 15.12 4.70 -21.08
C VAL A 138 16.02 4.05 -22.15
N LEU A 139 15.48 3.75 -23.32
CA LEU A 139 16.19 2.99 -24.34
C LEU A 139 17.11 3.89 -25.18
N PRO A 140 18.27 3.38 -25.63
CA PRO A 140 19.07 4.03 -26.67
C PRO A 140 18.26 4.22 -27.97
N ASP A 141 18.62 5.25 -28.75
CA ASP A 141 17.97 5.54 -30.04
C ASP A 141 18.01 4.35 -31.03
N SER A 142 19.05 3.51 -30.99
CA SER A 142 19.17 2.32 -31.83
C SER A 142 18.03 1.33 -31.56
N ASP A 143 17.79 1.06 -30.28
CA ASP A 143 16.86 0.03 -29.81
C ASP A 143 15.43 0.58 -29.82
N TYR A 144 15.25 1.85 -29.43
CA TYR A 144 13.95 2.51 -29.50
C TYR A 144 13.42 2.63 -30.92
N ARG A 145 14.28 2.79 -31.94
CA ARG A 145 13.85 2.88 -33.34
C ARG A 145 13.35 1.54 -33.90
N SER A 146 13.75 0.41 -33.33
CA SER A 146 13.27 -0.91 -33.72
C SER A 146 11.82 -1.09 -33.29
N GLU A 147 10.88 -0.91 -34.22
CA GLU A 147 9.44 -1.04 -33.95
C GLU A 147 9.06 -2.42 -33.37
N PRO A 148 9.58 -3.57 -33.87
CA PRO A 148 9.24 -4.87 -33.30
C PRO A 148 9.70 -5.02 -31.84
N GLU A 149 10.94 -4.62 -31.52
CA GLU A 149 11.46 -4.69 -30.14
C GLU A 149 10.66 -3.80 -29.20
N ARG A 150 10.40 -2.55 -29.62
CA ARG A 150 9.61 -1.60 -28.85
C ARG A 150 8.20 -2.14 -28.59
N TYR A 151 7.57 -2.74 -29.59
CA TYR A 151 6.25 -3.36 -29.44
C TYR A 151 6.27 -4.49 -28.42
N ILE A 152 7.24 -5.41 -28.52
CA ILE A 152 7.36 -6.56 -27.62
C ILE A 152 7.62 -6.10 -26.19
N LEU A 153 8.57 -5.18 -25.98
CA LEU A 153 8.89 -4.63 -24.66
C LEU A 153 7.68 -3.93 -24.05
N ARG A 154 6.95 -3.16 -24.85
CA ARG A 154 5.73 -2.48 -24.39
C ARG A 154 4.68 -3.48 -23.91
N GLU A 155 4.41 -4.53 -24.67
CA GLU A 155 3.41 -5.53 -24.30
C GLU A 155 3.86 -6.42 -23.13
N ILE A 156 5.17 -6.69 -22.97
CA ILE A 156 5.71 -7.35 -21.77
C ILE A 156 5.39 -6.51 -20.52
N ILE A 157 5.79 -5.23 -20.53
CA ILE A 157 5.61 -4.33 -19.37
C ILE A 157 4.12 -4.11 -19.11
N LEU A 158 3.30 -3.91 -20.15
CA LEU A 158 1.87 -3.70 -20.00
C LEU A 158 1.17 -4.91 -19.38
N ASN A 159 1.30 -6.08 -20.00
CA ASN A 159 0.46 -7.24 -19.68
C ASN A 159 0.97 -8.00 -18.46
N LEU A 160 2.28 -8.22 -18.34
CA LEU A 160 2.84 -8.95 -17.20
C LEU A 160 2.97 -8.09 -15.95
N VAL A 161 3.25 -6.80 -16.11
CA VAL A 161 3.60 -5.93 -14.97
C VAL A 161 2.43 -5.02 -14.65
N LEU A 162 2.11 -4.03 -15.50
CA LEU A 162 1.19 -2.97 -15.11
C LEU A 162 -0.24 -3.44 -14.89
N LEU A 163 -0.86 -4.14 -15.86
CA LEU A 163 -2.24 -4.60 -15.73
C LEU A 163 -2.41 -5.55 -14.55
N SER A 164 -1.51 -6.53 -14.46
CA SER A 164 -1.50 -7.53 -13.38
C SER A 164 -1.31 -6.88 -12.00
N LEU A 165 -0.42 -5.89 -11.89
CA LEU A 165 -0.21 -5.17 -10.63
C LEU A 165 -1.42 -4.31 -10.25
N ILE A 166 -1.99 -3.55 -11.19
CA ILE A 166 -3.13 -2.69 -10.88
C ILE A 166 -4.34 -3.54 -10.47
N GLU A 167 -4.62 -4.62 -11.20
CA GLU A 167 -5.73 -5.53 -10.89
C GLU A 167 -5.56 -6.13 -9.49
N LYS A 168 -4.37 -6.65 -9.16
CA LYS A 168 -4.10 -7.26 -7.85
C LYS A 168 -4.05 -6.26 -6.71
N LEU A 169 -3.26 -5.18 -6.84
CA LEU A 169 -3.08 -4.17 -5.80
C LEU A 169 -4.37 -3.38 -5.52
N SER A 170 -5.31 -3.36 -6.47
CA SER A 170 -6.60 -2.73 -6.23
C SER A 170 -7.55 -3.54 -5.36
N GLN A 171 -7.29 -4.84 -5.17
CA GLN A 171 -8.15 -5.68 -4.35
C GLN A 171 -8.03 -5.29 -2.88
N PRO A 172 -9.15 -4.95 -2.19
CA PRO A 172 -9.14 -4.58 -0.78
C PRO A 172 -8.45 -5.62 0.11
N GLU A 173 -8.69 -6.90 -0.19
CA GLU A 173 -8.10 -8.05 0.53
C GLU A 173 -6.58 -8.01 0.53
N LEU A 174 -5.97 -7.73 -0.63
CA LEU A 174 -4.53 -7.65 -0.75
C LEU A 174 -3.99 -6.46 0.03
N ILE A 175 -4.63 -5.29 -0.09
CA ILE A 175 -4.27 -4.11 0.70
C ILE A 175 -4.36 -4.40 2.20
N HIS A 176 -5.42 -5.07 2.66
CA HIS A 176 -5.59 -5.44 4.06
C HIS A 176 -4.49 -6.37 4.54
N SER A 177 -4.12 -7.37 3.73
CA SER A 177 -3.04 -8.30 4.04
C SER A 177 -1.69 -7.60 4.15
N ILE A 178 -1.42 -6.62 3.25
CA ILE A 178 -0.21 -5.81 3.27
C ILE A 178 -0.17 -4.98 4.56
N LEU A 179 -1.26 -4.29 4.89
CA LEU A 179 -1.35 -3.47 6.11
C LEU A 179 -1.17 -4.33 7.37
N LEU A 180 -1.82 -5.49 7.44
CA LEU A 180 -1.68 -6.44 8.54
C LEU A 180 -0.24 -6.92 8.72
N ALA A 181 0.46 -7.22 7.62
CA ALA A 181 1.85 -7.62 7.65
C ALA A 181 2.77 -6.54 8.23
N GLN A 182 2.42 -5.24 8.05
CA GLN A 182 3.18 -4.12 8.64
C GLN A 182 2.80 -3.82 10.09
N LEU A 183 1.57 -4.11 10.51
CA LEU A 183 1.08 -3.84 11.87
C LEU A 183 1.49 -4.93 12.87
N ARG A 184 1.66 -6.17 12.41
CA ARG A 184 2.11 -7.26 13.28
C ARG A 184 3.60 -7.10 13.57
N PRO A 185 4.04 -7.10 14.84
CA PRO A 185 5.46 -7.11 15.15
C PRO A 185 6.05 -8.35 14.48
N SER A 186 7.07 -8.15 13.63
CA SER A 186 7.82 -9.24 13.03
C SER A 186 8.47 -10.04 14.17
N VAL A 187 7.80 -11.11 14.58
CA VAL A 187 8.29 -12.02 15.62
C VAL A 187 9.64 -12.55 15.10
N PRO A 188 10.75 -12.32 15.81
CA PRO A 188 11.99 -13.01 15.49
C PRO A 188 11.69 -14.50 15.60
N ILE A 189 11.99 -15.27 14.55
CA ILE A 189 11.84 -16.72 14.53
C ILE A 189 12.82 -17.26 15.58
N VAL A 190 12.37 -17.39 16.83
CA VAL A 190 13.04 -18.17 17.86
C VAL A 190 12.70 -19.63 17.53
N PRO A 191 13.70 -20.52 17.33
CA PRO A 191 13.45 -21.93 17.07
C PRO A 191 12.56 -22.54 18.17
N ALA A 192 11.62 -23.37 17.75
CA ALA A 192 10.58 -24.01 18.57
C ALA A 192 11.11 -25.08 19.55
N ALA A 193 12.09 -24.75 20.37
CA ALA A 193 12.60 -25.60 21.43
C ALA A 193 12.80 -24.77 22.68
N GLU A 194 11.72 -24.62 23.46
CA GLU A 194 11.65 -24.31 24.90
C GLU A 194 10.36 -23.52 25.22
N GLN A 195 9.21 -24.18 25.08
CA GLN A 195 7.99 -23.77 25.78
C GLN A 195 7.60 -24.91 26.71
N ASN A 196 7.98 -24.78 27.99
CA ASN A 196 7.45 -25.61 29.07
C ASN A 196 6.04 -25.09 29.44
N PRO A 197 5.03 -25.97 29.61
CA PRO A 197 3.70 -25.55 30.03
C PRO A 197 3.68 -25.23 31.54
N ILE A 198 3.11 -24.08 31.89
CA ILE A 198 2.82 -23.67 33.27
C ILE A 198 1.42 -24.19 33.67
N PRO A 199 1.21 -24.70 34.90
CA PRO A 199 -0.06 -25.32 35.33
C PRO A 199 -1.18 -24.32 35.64
N GLU A 200 -2.41 -24.75 35.35
CA GLU A 200 -3.69 -24.11 35.70
C GLU A 200 -3.87 -23.96 37.22
N ILE A 201 -4.38 -22.80 37.67
CA ILE A 201 -4.82 -22.56 39.05
C ILE A 201 -6.35 -22.35 39.06
N PRO A 202 -7.10 -22.87 40.04
CA PRO A 202 -8.56 -22.94 39.99
C PRO A 202 -9.24 -21.63 40.37
N SER A 203 -10.41 -21.45 39.76
CA SER A 203 -11.45 -20.47 40.04
C SER A 203 -11.92 -20.46 41.50
N VAL A 204 -11.80 -19.30 42.15
CA VAL A 204 -12.40 -19.00 43.47
C VAL A 204 -13.68 -18.19 43.26
N GLN A 205 -14.79 -18.71 43.80
CA GLN A 205 -16.10 -18.08 43.90
C GLN A 205 -16.06 -16.89 44.88
N GLN A 206 -16.73 -15.80 44.56
CA GLN A 206 -17.04 -14.72 45.49
C GLN A 206 -18.49 -14.27 45.30
N GLU A 207 -19.32 -14.59 46.30
CA GLU A 207 -20.64 -14.03 46.55
C GLU A 207 -20.56 -12.84 47.52
N GLU A 208 -21.44 -11.85 47.28
CA GLU A 208 -21.98 -10.83 48.21
C GLU A 208 -21.00 -9.76 48.77
N THR A 209 -21.32 -8.46 48.87
CA THR A 209 -22.59 -7.78 49.18
C THR A 209 -22.54 -6.29 48.78
N GLU A 210 -23.73 -5.75 48.50
CA GLU A 210 -24.06 -4.38 48.15
C GLU A 210 -23.94 -3.41 49.35
N GLN A 211 -22.93 -2.50 49.39
CA GLN A 211 -23.01 -1.35 50.30
C GLN A 211 -22.02 -0.17 50.06
N TYR A 212 -21.73 0.28 48.84
CA TYR A 212 -20.84 1.47 48.68
C TYR A 212 -21.06 2.26 47.37
N HIS A 213 -22.10 3.10 47.31
CA HIS A 213 -22.30 4.00 46.15
C HIS A 213 -21.66 5.40 46.29
N HIS A 214 -21.01 5.73 47.41
CA HIS A 214 -20.34 7.03 47.59
C HIS A 214 -18.80 6.99 47.54
N VAL A 215 -18.20 5.80 47.54
CA VAL A 215 -16.73 5.58 47.48
C VAL A 215 -16.23 5.33 46.04
N THR A 216 -17.13 5.05 45.10
CA THR A 216 -16.79 4.71 43.70
C THR A 216 -16.27 5.91 42.90
N THR A 217 -16.75 7.13 43.15
CA THR A 217 -16.27 8.35 42.45
C THR A 217 -14.89 8.79 42.93
N ILE A 218 -14.62 8.67 44.23
CA ILE A 218 -13.29 8.97 44.80
C ILE A 218 -12.29 7.89 44.38
N ARG A 219 -12.71 6.62 44.38
CA ARG A 219 -11.87 5.50 43.92
C ARG A 219 -11.57 5.60 42.43
N SER A 220 -12.53 5.94 41.58
CA SER A 220 -12.27 6.14 40.14
C SER A 220 -11.35 7.34 39.88
N SER A 221 -11.46 8.41 40.66
CA SER A 221 -10.55 9.57 40.58
C SER A 221 -9.13 9.20 41.03
N ILE A 222 -9.01 8.40 42.10
CA ILE A 222 -7.72 7.88 42.59
C ILE A 222 -7.12 6.89 41.58
N ASP A 223 -7.92 6.05 40.95
CA ASP A 223 -7.47 5.11 39.92
C ASP A 223 -7.04 5.85 38.64
N GLN A 224 -7.74 6.91 38.25
CA GLN A 224 -7.32 7.80 37.16
C GLN A 224 -6.01 8.53 37.48
N LEU A 225 -5.87 9.03 38.71
CA LEU A 225 -4.66 9.70 39.15
C LEU A 225 -3.48 8.72 39.26
N SER A 226 -3.73 7.51 39.76
CA SER A 226 -2.75 6.41 39.82
C SER A 226 -2.32 5.99 38.42
N SER A 227 -3.25 5.83 37.48
CA SER A 227 -2.98 5.56 36.07
C SER A 227 -2.19 6.70 35.41
N PHE A 228 -2.53 7.96 35.73
CA PHE A 228 -1.78 9.12 35.27
C PHE A 228 -0.34 9.12 35.80
N PHE A 229 -0.13 8.92 37.10
CA PHE A 229 1.21 8.84 37.69
C PHE A 229 2.00 7.64 37.20
N HIS A 230 1.35 6.50 36.98
CA HIS A 230 1.98 5.32 36.40
C HIS A 230 2.43 5.58 34.96
N THR A 231 1.58 6.22 34.16
CA THR A 231 1.90 6.63 32.77
C THR A 231 3.01 7.68 32.76
N LEU A 232 2.97 8.64 33.68
CA LEU A 232 4.00 9.67 33.86
C LEU A 232 5.34 9.04 34.26
N LEU A 233 5.32 8.10 35.20
CA LEU A 233 6.51 7.37 35.65
C LEU A 233 7.10 6.52 34.53
N LEU A 234 6.27 5.79 33.78
CA LEU A 234 6.70 5.05 32.58
C LEU A 234 7.27 5.98 31.50
N CYS A 235 6.67 7.16 31.32
CA CYS A 235 7.16 8.17 30.39
C CYS A 235 8.54 8.68 30.83
N LEU A 236 8.69 9.05 32.11
CA LEU A 236 9.96 9.49 32.69
C LEU A 236 11.03 8.41 32.67
N LEU A 237 10.66 7.13 32.86
CA LEU A 237 11.59 6.00 32.81
C LEU A 237 12.04 5.69 31.38
N ARG A 238 11.19 5.93 30.38
CA ARG A 238 11.53 5.78 28.95
C ARG A 238 12.22 7.01 28.37
N LEU A 239 12.15 8.16 29.05
CA LEU A 239 12.71 9.42 28.59
C LEU A 239 14.24 9.36 28.38
N PRO A 240 15.06 8.71 29.23
CA PRO A 240 16.49 8.52 28.97
C PRO A 240 16.78 7.67 27.73
N ALA A 241 16.02 6.59 27.51
CA ALA A 241 16.18 5.75 26.32
C ALA A 241 15.76 6.51 25.05
N PHE A 242 14.64 7.24 25.13
CA PHE A 242 14.19 8.11 24.06
C PHE A 242 15.20 9.22 23.76
N LEU A 243 15.70 9.92 24.77
CA LEU A 243 16.74 10.94 24.62
C LEU A 243 18.04 10.33 24.11
N GLY A 244 18.43 9.14 24.55
CA GLY A 244 19.59 8.42 24.05
C GLY A 244 19.47 8.10 22.57
N ALA A 245 18.32 7.57 22.14
CA ALA A 245 18.01 7.34 20.72
C ALA A 245 17.97 8.66 19.94
N LEU A 246 17.39 9.72 20.51
CA LEU A 246 17.31 11.04 19.89
C LEU A 246 18.69 11.64 19.69
N ILE A 247 19.53 11.61 20.72
CA ILE A 247 20.94 12.06 20.69
C ILE A 247 21.69 11.23 19.65
N HIS A 248 21.52 9.91 19.64
CA HIS A 248 22.13 9.03 18.66
C HIS A 248 21.77 9.45 17.22
N HIS A 249 20.48 9.62 16.92
CA HIS A 249 20.03 10.11 15.62
C HIS A 249 20.48 11.55 15.31
N ILE A 250 20.58 12.43 16.31
CA ILE A 250 21.13 13.79 16.14
C ILE A 250 22.63 13.77 15.83
N THR A 251 23.38 12.81 16.38
CA THR A 251 24.83 12.72 16.17
C THR A 251 25.24 12.02 14.87
N LEU A 252 24.47 11.04 14.39
CA LEU A 252 24.80 10.30 13.16
C LEU A 252 24.65 11.19 11.91
N PRO A 253 25.53 11.13 10.90
CA PRO A 253 25.26 11.81 9.63
C PRO A 253 24.00 11.22 8.98
N ALA A 254 23.22 12.03 8.26
CA ALA A 254 22.06 11.53 7.55
C ALA A 254 22.50 10.66 6.35
N PRO A 255 21.88 9.48 6.13
CA PRO A 255 22.27 8.58 5.04
C PRO A 255 21.87 9.12 3.65
N ILE A 256 20.95 10.08 3.61
CA ILE A 256 20.38 10.68 2.40
C ILE A 256 20.49 12.21 2.54
N PRO A 257 20.74 12.97 1.46
CA PRO A 257 20.71 14.44 1.50
C PRO A 257 19.40 14.97 2.08
N ILE A 258 19.51 15.90 3.02
CA ILE A 258 18.36 16.50 3.71
C ILE A 258 17.93 17.78 2.98
N PRO A 259 16.72 17.83 2.39
CA PRO A 259 16.16 19.05 1.85
C PRO A 259 15.81 20.02 2.98
N ASN A 260 16.17 21.29 2.79
CA ASN A 260 15.81 22.35 3.72
C ASN A 260 14.42 22.91 3.39
N ASN A 261 13.37 22.14 3.69
CA ASN A 261 11.98 22.58 3.52
C ASN A 261 11.18 22.40 4.82
N PRO A 262 11.00 23.45 5.64
CA PRO A 262 10.36 23.33 6.95
C PRO A 262 8.89 22.86 6.89
N ARG A 263 8.26 22.87 5.71
CA ARG A 263 6.88 22.43 5.51
C ARG A 263 6.75 20.98 5.03
N GLN A 264 7.87 20.25 5.00
CA GLN A 264 7.93 18.89 4.47
C GLN A 264 6.91 17.93 5.07
N PHE A 265 6.61 18.05 6.36
CA PHE A 265 5.72 17.13 7.07
C PHE A 265 4.26 17.57 7.13
N GLU A 266 3.92 18.76 6.63
CA GLU A 266 2.53 19.23 6.63
C GLU A 266 1.58 18.28 5.88
N PRO A 267 1.94 17.74 4.70
CA PRO A 267 1.08 16.80 3.98
C PRO A 267 0.82 15.49 4.72
N ILE A 268 1.80 14.98 5.49
CA ILE A 268 1.59 13.80 6.33
C ILE A 268 0.58 14.12 7.44
N LEU A 269 0.70 15.28 8.07
CA LEU A 269 -0.26 15.70 9.09
C LEU A 269 -1.67 15.91 8.52
N ASP A 270 -1.78 16.46 7.32
CA ASP A 270 -3.05 16.58 6.60
C ASP A 270 -3.65 15.22 6.24
N LEU A 271 -2.82 14.26 5.84
CA LEU A 271 -3.24 12.89 5.59
C LEU A 271 -3.79 12.24 6.87
N VAL A 272 -3.06 12.35 7.98
CA VAL A 272 -3.51 11.79 9.26
C VAL A 272 -4.82 12.45 9.71
N HIS A 273 -4.95 13.77 9.63
CA HIS A 273 -6.19 14.47 9.95
C HIS A 273 -7.38 13.99 9.08
N THR A 274 -7.13 13.80 7.79
CA THR A 274 -8.12 13.30 6.83
C THR A 274 -8.51 11.85 7.14
N LEU A 275 -7.54 10.99 7.52
CA LEU A 275 -7.75 9.60 7.93
C LEU A 275 -8.56 9.50 9.24
N LEU A 276 -8.42 10.48 10.15
CA LEU A 276 -9.24 10.58 11.36
C LEU A 276 -10.67 11.10 11.10
N GLY A 277 -10.99 11.51 9.86
CA GLY A 277 -12.31 11.98 9.48
C GLY A 277 -12.53 13.49 9.60
N ASN A 278 -11.45 14.27 9.65
CA ASN A 278 -11.49 15.73 9.78
C ASN A 278 -12.37 16.26 10.94
N PRO A 279 -12.25 15.71 12.18
CA PRO A 279 -13.01 16.20 13.32
C PRO A 279 -12.72 17.70 13.58
N PRO A 280 -13.75 18.57 13.66
CA PRO A 280 -13.56 20.02 13.70
C PRO A 280 -12.79 20.49 14.94
N HIS A 281 -12.91 19.79 16.06
CA HIS A 281 -12.20 20.10 17.30
C HIS A 281 -10.71 19.76 17.27
N LEU A 282 -10.25 18.86 16.39
CA LEU A 282 -8.81 18.55 16.25
C LEU A 282 -8.07 19.54 15.35
N VAL A 283 -8.76 20.45 14.65
CA VAL A 283 -8.15 21.41 13.72
C VAL A 283 -7.04 22.23 14.39
N HIS A 284 -7.28 22.71 15.62
CA HIS A 284 -6.29 23.48 16.36
C HIS A 284 -5.11 22.63 16.85
N ILE A 285 -5.35 21.36 17.20
CA ILE A 285 -4.31 20.41 17.60
C ILE A 285 -3.39 20.12 16.41
N PHE A 286 -3.95 19.85 15.22
CA PHE A 286 -3.16 19.65 14.01
C PHE A 286 -2.42 20.91 13.58
N TRP A 287 -3.01 22.09 13.78
CA TRP A 287 -2.30 23.36 13.56
C TRP A 287 -1.08 23.52 14.47
N LEU A 288 -1.21 23.22 15.76
CA LEU A 288 -0.07 23.20 16.70
C LEU A 288 0.97 22.15 16.30
N LEU A 289 0.53 20.95 15.88
CA LEU A 289 1.41 19.88 15.43
C LEU A 289 2.19 20.28 14.17
N LYS A 290 1.59 21.03 13.24
CA LYS A 290 2.29 21.60 12.08
C LYS A 290 3.37 22.60 12.50
N ILE A 291 3.11 23.44 13.51
CA ILE A 291 4.13 24.36 14.05
C ILE A 291 5.27 23.57 14.69
N ALA A 292 4.96 22.57 15.50
CA ALA A 292 5.96 21.70 16.09
C ALA A 292 6.79 20.98 15.01
N ALA A 293 6.15 20.46 13.97
CA ALA A 293 6.84 19.81 12.85
C ALA A 293 7.78 20.77 12.11
N ARG A 294 7.41 22.04 11.92
CA ARG A 294 8.29 23.07 11.35
C ARG A 294 9.48 23.38 12.26
N LEU A 295 9.24 23.49 13.57
CA LEU A 295 10.29 23.79 14.56
C LEU A 295 11.32 22.66 14.64
N PHE A 296 10.85 21.41 14.61
CA PHE A 296 11.69 20.21 14.70
C PHE A 296 12.01 19.59 13.33
N HIS A 297 11.85 20.36 12.24
CA HIS A 297 12.01 19.86 10.86
C HIS A 297 13.33 19.11 10.65
N GLY A 298 14.47 19.71 11.01
CA GLY A 298 15.77 19.08 10.79
C GLY A 298 15.94 17.74 11.51
N LEU A 299 15.33 17.59 12.70
CA LEU A 299 15.33 16.35 13.46
C LEU A 299 14.40 15.30 12.83
N LEU A 300 13.18 15.71 12.49
CA LEU A 300 12.18 14.83 11.87
C LEU A 300 12.66 14.32 10.51
N THR A 301 13.21 15.20 9.65
CA THR A 301 13.76 14.81 8.35
C THR A 301 14.90 13.83 8.49
N LYS A 302 15.74 14.00 9.49
CA LYS A 302 16.83 13.08 9.75
C LYS A 302 16.35 11.71 10.22
N ILE A 303 15.38 11.66 11.14
CA ILE A 303 14.78 10.40 11.59
C ILE A 303 14.12 9.69 10.40
N VAL A 304 13.31 10.41 9.62
CA VAL A 304 12.61 9.83 8.47
C VAL A 304 13.59 9.39 7.38
N ALA A 305 14.68 10.11 7.15
CA ALA A 305 15.73 9.68 6.22
C ALA A 305 16.38 8.35 6.63
N HIS A 306 16.61 8.12 7.93
CA HIS A 306 17.10 6.84 8.42
C HIS A 306 16.05 5.73 8.25
N VAL A 307 14.79 5.99 8.59
CA VAL A 307 13.69 5.02 8.40
C VAL A 307 13.55 4.63 6.92
N ILE A 308 13.58 5.61 6.01
CA ILE A 308 13.54 5.37 4.56
C ILE A 308 14.75 4.55 4.13
N TYR A 309 15.95 4.91 4.60
CA TYR A 309 17.15 4.16 4.26
C TYR A 309 17.06 2.71 4.73
N ASP A 310 16.76 2.47 6.01
CA ASP A 310 16.76 1.14 6.59
C ASP A 310 15.72 0.22 5.94
N HIS A 311 14.52 0.73 5.65
CA HIS A 311 13.40 -0.08 5.15
C HIS A 311 13.24 -0.12 3.63
N LEU A 312 13.77 0.86 2.89
CA LEU A 312 13.55 0.96 1.44
C LEU A 312 14.85 0.90 0.64
N LEU A 313 15.89 1.61 1.08
CA LEU A 313 17.11 1.81 0.28
C LEU A 313 18.30 0.95 0.72
N SER A 314 18.22 0.35 1.90
CA SER A 314 19.31 -0.49 2.41
C SER A 314 19.48 -1.69 1.48
N PRO A 315 20.71 -2.16 1.25
CA PRO A 315 20.94 -3.32 0.38
C PRO A 315 20.09 -4.53 0.80
N ALA A 316 19.94 -4.76 2.09
CA ALA A 316 19.10 -5.84 2.63
C ALA A 316 17.61 -5.66 2.28
N ALA A 317 17.09 -4.43 2.40
CA ALA A 317 15.72 -4.12 1.99
C ALA A 317 15.52 -4.35 0.50
N VAL A 318 16.43 -3.84 -0.35
CA VAL A 318 16.36 -4.02 -1.81
C VAL A 318 16.37 -5.49 -2.19
N THR A 319 17.25 -6.31 -1.62
CA THR A 319 17.27 -7.76 -1.85
C THR A 319 15.94 -8.40 -1.43
N SER A 320 15.36 -7.99 -0.29
CA SER A 320 14.05 -8.48 0.17
C SER A 320 12.93 -8.12 -0.80
N HIS A 321 12.88 -6.87 -1.27
CA HIS A 321 11.90 -6.39 -2.24
C HIS A 321 12.01 -7.12 -3.58
N LEU A 322 13.23 -7.37 -4.07
CA LEU A 322 13.46 -8.14 -5.30
C LEU A 322 12.98 -9.59 -5.18
N LEU A 323 13.20 -10.23 -4.02
CA LEU A 323 12.70 -11.59 -3.76
C LEU A 323 11.17 -11.63 -3.73
N GLN A 324 10.53 -10.65 -3.08
CA GLN A 324 9.07 -10.54 -3.05
C GLN A 324 8.50 -10.29 -4.45
N LEU A 325 9.13 -9.41 -5.24
CA LEU A 325 8.66 -9.13 -6.59
C LEU A 325 8.81 -10.36 -7.50
N THR A 326 9.90 -11.12 -7.35
CA THR A 326 10.10 -12.39 -8.05
C THR A 326 9.04 -13.42 -7.65
N SER A 327 8.67 -13.49 -6.36
CA SER A 327 7.63 -14.41 -5.91
C SER A 327 6.25 -14.02 -6.44
N VAL A 328 5.91 -12.73 -6.45
CA VAL A 328 4.66 -12.20 -7.01
C VAL A 328 4.57 -12.48 -8.52
N LEU A 329 5.63 -12.20 -9.27
CA LEU A 329 5.68 -12.54 -10.70
C LEU A 329 5.56 -14.05 -10.92
N SER A 330 6.20 -14.87 -10.09
CA SER A 330 6.08 -16.33 -10.22
C SER A 330 4.66 -16.86 -9.91
N ALA A 331 3.92 -16.15 -9.05
CA ALA A 331 2.52 -16.44 -8.72
C ALA A 331 1.54 -15.91 -9.78
N LEU A 332 2.01 -15.10 -10.73
CA LEU A 332 1.25 -14.65 -11.90
C LEU A 332 1.35 -15.63 -13.07
N ASP A 333 2.10 -16.73 -12.96
CA ASP A 333 2.30 -17.69 -14.06
C ASP A 333 1.02 -18.54 -14.28
N PRO A 334 0.25 -18.30 -15.37
CA PRO A 334 -1.01 -19.00 -15.63
C PRO A 334 -0.81 -20.49 -15.93
N SER A 335 0.42 -20.93 -16.25
CA SER A 335 0.72 -22.34 -16.51
C SER A 335 0.56 -23.24 -15.28
N LYS A 336 0.53 -22.67 -14.07
CA LYS A 336 0.33 -23.43 -12.82
C LYS A 336 -1.14 -23.66 -12.45
N GLU A 337 -2.06 -22.87 -12.98
CA GLU A 337 -3.50 -23.00 -12.67
C GLU A 337 -4.22 -24.03 -13.56
N GLY A 338 -3.61 -24.47 -14.67
CA GLY A 338 -4.20 -25.43 -15.63
C GLY A 338 -3.96 -26.92 -15.34
N GLY A 339 -3.40 -27.28 -14.19
CA GLY A 339 -3.07 -28.66 -13.82
C GLY A 339 -4.20 -29.41 -13.10
N VAL A 340 -5.44 -29.33 -13.59
CA VAL A 340 -6.48 -30.30 -13.19
C VAL A 340 -6.40 -31.46 -14.17
N PRO A 341 -6.22 -32.72 -13.71
CA PRO A 341 -6.20 -33.87 -14.60
C PRO A 341 -7.54 -33.95 -15.33
N VAL A 342 -7.47 -33.94 -16.66
CA VAL A 342 -8.60 -34.24 -17.54
C VAL A 342 -8.88 -35.73 -17.41
N ASP A 343 -9.64 -36.11 -16.39
CA ASP A 343 -10.31 -37.40 -16.35
C ASP A 343 -11.67 -37.26 -17.04
N ASP A 344 -11.79 -38.00 -18.14
CA ASP A 344 -12.97 -38.44 -18.88
C ASP A 344 -14.18 -37.50 -19.04
N ILE A 345 -14.38 -37.12 -20.32
CA ILE A 345 -15.58 -36.50 -20.86
C ILE A 345 -16.75 -37.50 -20.73
N GLY A 346 -17.59 -37.26 -19.72
CA GLY A 346 -18.98 -37.72 -19.65
C GLY A 346 -19.92 -36.54 -19.97
N ALA A 347 -20.75 -36.70 -21.00
CA ALA A 347 -21.63 -35.68 -21.55
C ALA A 347 -22.73 -35.19 -20.59
N GLY A 348 -23.00 -33.87 -20.63
CA GLY A 348 -24.33 -33.29 -20.35
C GLY A 348 -24.37 -32.29 -19.20
N GLY A 349 -24.66 -31.02 -19.53
CA GLY A 349 -25.11 -30.04 -18.52
C GLY A 349 -24.69 -28.60 -18.81
N SER A 350 -25.54 -27.87 -19.53
CA SER A 350 -25.51 -26.41 -19.66
C SER A 350 -25.68 -25.71 -18.29
N GLY A 351 -24.80 -24.77 -17.97
CA GLY A 351 -24.95 -23.89 -16.81
C GLY A 351 -23.84 -22.83 -16.78
N GLU A 352 -24.10 -21.69 -17.41
CA GLU A 352 -23.26 -20.49 -17.33
C GLU A 352 -23.14 -20.02 -15.88
N THR A 353 -21.93 -20.04 -15.34
CA THR A 353 -21.51 -19.14 -14.25
C THR A 353 -20.15 -18.57 -14.62
N ALA A 354 -20.15 -17.31 -15.06
CA ALA A 354 -18.96 -16.51 -15.27
C ALA A 354 -18.40 -16.07 -13.91
N ALA A 355 -17.67 -16.97 -13.24
CA ALA A 355 -16.74 -16.63 -12.18
C ALA A 355 -15.33 -16.70 -12.77
N GLY A 356 -14.66 -15.55 -12.86
CA GLY A 356 -13.26 -15.48 -13.29
C GLY A 356 -12.35 -16.31 -12.38
N PRO A 357 -11.31 -16.97 -12.91
CA PRO A 357 -10.43 -17.82 -12.14
C PRO A 357 -9.40 -16.94 -11.44
N SER A 358 -9.72 -16.48 -10.24
CA SER A 358 -8.72 -16.09 -9.25
C SER A 358 -9.03 -16.87 -7.99
N GLY A 359 -8.44 -18.06 -7.87
CA GLY A 359 -8.64 -18.97 -6.76
C GLY A 359 -8.08 -18.41 -5.45
N TRP A 360 -8.79 -17.46 -4.85
CA TRP A 360 -8.62 -17.07 -3.46
C TRP A 360 -9.90 -17.47 -2.72
N PRO A 361 -9.84 -18.36 -1.72
CA PRO A 361 -11.01 -18.85 -1.03
C PRO A 361 -11.77 -17.68 -0.41
N ALA A 362 -13.06 -17.55 -0.73
CA ALA A 362 -13.92 -16.45 -0.27
C ALA A 362 -13.91 -16.29 1.26
N ASP A 363 -13.73 -17.39 2.00
CA ASP A 363 -13.65 -17.41 3.46
C ASP A 363 -12.46 -16.61 4.02
N ARG A 364 -11.37 -16.45 3.28
CA ARG A 364 -10.22 -15.62 3.72
C ARG A 364 -10.47 -14.12 3.59
N LYS A 365 -11.47 -13.71 2.80
CA LYS A 365 -11.72 -12.29 2.49
C LYS A 365 -12.23 -11.58 3.74
N GLU A 366 -13.28 -12.13 4.36
CA GLU A 366 -13.87 -11.58 5.58
C GLU A 366 -12.90 -11.65 6.77
N GLU A 367 -12.12 -12.73 6.85
CA GLU A 367 -11.16 -12.94 7.93
C GLU A 367 -10.06 -11.86 7.93
N SER A 368 -9.51 -11.52 6.76
CA SER A 368 -8.46 -10.49 6.64
C SER A 368 -8.95 -9.09 7.04
N GLY A 369 -10.20 -8.75 6.71
CA GLY A 369 -10.82 -7.49 7.08
C GLY A 369 -11.03 -7.38 8.58
N ALA A 370 -11.63 -8.39 9.20
CA ALA A 370 -11.87 -8.41 10.64
C ALA A 370 -10.57 -8.37 11.46
N GLN A 371 -9.55 -9.12 11.04
CA GLN A 371 -8.22 -9.08 11.67
C GLN A 371 -7.58 -7.69 11.57
N LEU A 372 -7.73 -7.01 10.43
CA LEU A 372 -7.21 -5.65 10.25
C LEU A 372 -7.96 -4.64 11.12
N GLU A 373 -9.29 -4.75 11.19
CA GLU A 373 -10.12 -3.92 12.06
C GLU A 373 -9.69 -4.05 13.53
N GLU A 374 -9.49 -5.28 13.99
CA GLU A 374 -9.02 -5.56 15.35
C GLU A 374 -7.63 -4.96 15.59
N ALA A 375 -6.66 -5.23 14.70
CA ALA A 375 -5.30 -4.74 14.83
C ALA A 375 -5.24 -3.20 14.86
N LEU A 376 -5.90 -2.52 13.92
CA LEU A 376 -5.97 -1.06 13.89
C LEU A 376 -6.70 -0.50 15.11
N SER A 377 -7.79 -1.14 15.55
CA SER A 377 -8.51 -0.72 16.75
C SER A 377 -7.62 -0.85 18.00
N ALA A 378 -6.75 -1.84 18.08
CA ALA A 378 -5.77 -1.97 19.16
C ALA A 378 -4.71 -0.87 19.12
N CYS A 379 -4.29 -0.44 17.93
CA CYS A 379 -3.28 0.61 17.74
C CYS A 379 -3.73 2.02 18.15
N ILE A 380 -5.04 2.31 18.14
CA ILE A 380 -5.56 3.63 18.54
C ILE A 380 -5.59 3.71 20.08
N PRO A 381 -4.84 4.60 20.75
CA PRO A 381 -4.94 4.73 22.20
C PRO A 381 -6.33 5.20 22.62
N THR A 382 -6.90 4.63 23.70
CA THR A 382 -8.18 5.08 24.27
C THR A 382 -8.30 6.60 24.47
N PRO A 383 -7.30 7.33 25.01
CA PRO A 383 -7.40 8.78 25.14
C PRO A 383 -7.47 9.51 23.80
N VAL A 384 -6.80 8.99 22.77
CA VAL A 384 -6.87 9.55 21.41
C VAL A 384 -8.24 9.24 20.81
N PHE A 385 -8.78 8.05 21.02
CA PHE A 385 -10.11 7.68 20.54
C PHE A 385 -11.21 8.55 21.18
N SER A 386 -11.16 8.80 22.49
CA SER A 386 -12.11 9.70 23.15
C SER A 386 -12.02 11.14 22.65
N LEU A 387 -10.85 11.56 22.13
CA LEU A 387 -10.70 12.85 21.48
C LEU A 387 -11.22 12.84 20.05
N ILE A 388 -11.35 11.70 19.37
CA ILE A 388 -11.85 11.63 17.99
C ILE A 388 -13.36 11.44 17.97
N TYR A 389 -13.85 10.56 18.84
CA TYR A 389 -15.24 10.17 18.92
C TYR A 389 -16.03 11.24 19.69
N ASP A 390 -16.77 12.06 18.96
CA ASP A 390 -17.78 12.94 19.55
C ASP A 390 -19.12 12.19 19.57
N PRO A 391 -19.59 11.72 20.74
CA PRO A 391 -20.94 11.19 20.88
C PRO A 391 -21.89 12.38 20.68
N GLY A 392 -22.33 12.62 19.44
CA GLY A 392 -23.16 13.76 19.07
C GLY A 392 -24.37 13.95 20.00
N PRO A 393 -24.98 15.15 20.01
CA PRO A 393 -26.04 15.51 20.95
C PRO A 393 -27.25 14.59 20.79
N GLY A 394 -27.41 13.63 21.72
CA GLY A 394 -28.43 12.57 21.67
C GLY A 394 -27.87 11.16 21.86
N SER A 395 -26.55 10.99 21.83
CA SER A 395 -25.90 9.75 22.24
C SER A 395 -25.96 9.62 23.77
N PRO A 396 -26.28 8.44 24.34
CA PRO A 396 -26.22 8.25 25.78
C PRO A 396 -24.79 8.58 26.28
N PRO A 397 -24.64 9.28 27.42
CA PRO A 397 -23.33 9.55 28.00
C PRO A 397 -22.57 8.24 28.15
N LEU A 398 -21.32 8.19 27.67
CA LEU A 398 -20.47 6.99 27.74
C LEU A 398 -20.26 6.48 29.19
N LEU A 399 -20.61 7.29 30.19
CA LEU A 399 -20.60 6.98 31.61
C LEU A 399 -21.67 7.85 32.33
N ASP A 400 -22.94 7.45 32.34
CA ASP A 400 -23.89 7.97 33.34
C ASP A 400 -24.08 6.90 34.45
N PRO A 401 -23.44 7.06 35.62
CA PRO A 401 -23.55 6.09 36.71
C PRO A 401 -24.92 6.08 37.40
N SER A 402 -25.91 6.83 36.90
CA SER A 402 -27.13 7.18 37.62
C SER A 402 -28.41 6.54 37.06
N SER A 403 -28.37 5.87 35.91
CA SER A 403 -29.60 5.35 35.28
C SER A 403 -29.92 3.90 35.68
N LEU A 404 -30.87 3.74 36.61
CA LEU A 404 -31.45 2.47 37.08
C LEU A 404 -32.46 1.84 36.09
N GLN A 405 -32.09 1.67 34.81
CA GLN A 405 -32.86 0.88 33.85
C GLN A 405 -32.06 -0.37 33.41
N PRO A 406 -32.74 -1.50 33.14
CA PRO A 406 -32.07 -2.76 32.83
C PRO A 406 -31.20 -2.61 31.56
N PRO A 407 -29.95 -3.11 31.58
CA PRO A 407 -28.90 -2.56 30.75
C PRO A 407 -28.95 -3.12 29.32
N HIS A 408 -29.18 -2.26 28.34
CA HIS A 408 -28.42 -2.40 27.10
C HIS A 408 -26.95 -2.24 27.50
N ILE A 409 -26.20 -3.34 27.50
CA ILE A 409 -24.77 -3.36 27.83
C ILE A 409 -24.11 -2.25 26.99
N PRO A 410 -23.54 -1.20 27.60
CA PRO A 410 -22.89 -0.15 26.84
C PRO A 410 -21.80 -0.81 26.00
N PRO A 411 -21.74 -0.54 24.69
CA PRO A 411 -20.74 -1.16 23.84
C PRO A 411 -19.36 -0.87 24.45
N SER A 412 -18.57 -1.92 24.62
CA SER A 412 -17.21 -1.76 25.14
C SER A 412 -16.47 -0.71 24.29
N ILE A 413 -15.59 0.08 24.89
CA ILE A 413 -14.78 1.07 24.15
C ILE A 413 -14.06 0.40 22.96
N LEU A 414 -13.66 -0.86 23.12
CA LEU A 414 -13.10 -1.67 22.05
C LEU A 414 -14.08 -1.80 20.87
N HIS A 415 -15.34 -2.16 21.12
CA HIS A 415 -16.36 -2.27 20.08
C HIS A 415 -16.59 -0.93 19.34
N LEU A 416 -16.58 0.20 20.05
CA LEU A 416 -16.67 1.52 19.42
C LEU A 416 -15.46 1.82 18.53
N LYS A 417 -14.25 1.48 18.99
CA LYS A 417 -13.02 1.62 18.19
C LYS A 417 -13.06 0.76 16.94
N THR A 418 -13.45 -0.50 17.07
CA THR A 418 -13.59 -1.42 15.93
C THR A 418 -14.65 -0.93 14.95
N SER A 419 -15.80 -0.45 15.44
CA SER A 419 -16.86 0.13 14.60
C SER A 419 -16.38 1.37 13.86
N PHE A 420 -15.65 2.27 14.54
CA PHE A 420 -15.03 3.43 13.91
C PHE A 420 -14.05 3.00 12.81
N VAL A 421 -13.11 2.09 13.11
CA VAL A 421 -12.13 1.60 12.13
C VAL A 421 -12.82 0.95 10.93
N ARG A 422 -13.81 0.08 11.17
CA ARG A 422 -14.62 -0.56 10.13
C ARG A 422 -15.26 0.48 9.21
N HIS A 423 -15.91 1.48 9.80
CA HIS A 423 -16.53 2.55 9.03
C HIS A 423 -15.49 3.31 8.19
N ARG A 424 -14.30 3.59 8.74
CA ARG A 424 -13.21 4.24 7.99
C ARG A 424 -12.71 3.37 6.85
N LEU A 425 -12.45 2.07 7.07
CA LEU A 425 -12.01 1.14 6.03
C LEU A 425 -13.04 1.00 4.89
N GLN A 426 -14.32 0.91 5.26
CA GLN A 426 -15.44 0.89 4.29
C GLN A 426 -15.45 2.12 3.39
N LEU A 427 -15.18 3.29 3.95
CA LEU A 427 -15.11 4.54 3.21
C LEU A 427 -13.84 4.71 2.37
N THR A 428 -12.78 3.94 2.59
CA THR A 428 -11.48 4.24 1.98
C THR A 428 -10.91 3.11 1.14
N LEU A 429 -10.75 1.91 1.71
CA LEU A 429 -9.98 0.82 1.10
C LEU A 429 -10.84 -0.30 0.53
N ASN A 430 -12.11 -0.37 0.93
CA ASN A 430 -13.02 -1.45 0.52
C ASN A 430 -13.58 -1.29 -0.90
N SER A 431 -13.19 -0.26 -1.64
CA SER A 431 -13.64 -0.04 -3.02
C SER A 431 -12.50 -0.32 -4.01
N ALA A 432 -12.57 -1.46 -4.70
CA ALA A 432 -11.58 -1.80 -5.73
C ALA A 432 -11.46 -0.73 -6.83
N PRO A 433 -12.55 -0.16 -7.38
CA PRO A 433 -12.43 0.92 -8.37
C PRO A 433 -11.75 2.18 -7.83
N ALA A 434 -11.99 2.54 -6.56
CA ALA A 434 -11.29 3.66 -5.94
C ALA A 434 -9.79 3.35 -5.80
N ASN A 435 -9.45 2.14 -5.35
CA ASN A 435 -8.05 1.71 -5.25
C ASN A 435 -7.36 1.70 -6.62
N GLN A 436 -8.03 1.27 -7.70
CA GLN A 436 -7.49 1.35 -9.06
C GLN A 436 -7.16 2.79 -9.45
N ALA A 437 -8.06 3.73 -9.18
CA ALA A 437 -7.83 5.13 -9.46
C ALA A 437 -6.63 5.68 -8.66
N LEU A 438 -6.52 5.32 -7.38
CA LEU A 438 -5.37 5.69 -6.55
C LEU A 438 -4.05 5.12 -7.10
N ILE A 439 -4.04 3.85 -7.51
CA ILE A 439 -2.85 3.20 -8.05
C ILE A 439 -2.41 3.88 -9.35
N LEU A 440 -3.35 4.29 -10.20
CA LEU A 440 -3.04 5.05 -11.41
C LEU A 440 -2.43 6.42 -11.09
N ASP A 441 -2.99 7.16 -10.13
CA ASP A 441 -2.40 8.43 -9.65
C ASP A 441 -0.98 8.22 -9.11
N ILE A 442 -0.73 7.12 -8.38
CA ILE A 442 0.59 6.75 -7.87
C ILE A 442 1.54 6.36 -9.01
N LEU A 443 1.04 5.63 -10.01
CA LEU A 443 1.82 5.23 -11.18
C LEU A 443 2.29 6.45 -11.98
N ASP A 444 1.41 7.42 -12.20
CA ASP A 444 1.73 8.69 -12.85
C ASP A 444 2.77 9.48 -12.04
N LEU A 445 2.59 9.54 -10.72
CA LEU A 445 3.57 10.17 -9.83
C LEU A 445 4.94 9.50 -9.93
N LEU A 446 5.00 8.17 -9.91
CA LEU A 446 6.24 7.42 -10.03
C LEU A 446 6.89 7.60 -11.40
N ALA A 447 6.11 7.57 -12.49
CA ALA A 447 6.62 7.77 -13.83
C ALA A 447 7.23 9.17 -14.00
N ILE A 448 6.55 10.22 -13.50
CA ILE A 448 7.06 11.59 -13.53
C ILE A 448 8.31 11.75 -12.64
N SER A 449 8.33 11.08 -11.49
CA SER A 449 9.46 11.15 -10.55
C SER A 449 10.70 10.45 -11.11
N LEU A 450 10.53 9.30 -11.77
CA LEU A 450 11.59 8.56 -12.45
C LEU A 450 12.05 9.29 -13.72
N PHE A 451 11.12 9.86 -14.47
CA PHE A 451 11.37 10.45 -15.78
C PHE A 451 10.76 11.86 -15.90
N PRO A 452 11.37 12.89 -15.29
CA PRO A 452 10.87 14.26 -15.38
C PRO A 452 10.81 14.81 -16.82
N SER A 453 11.55 14.19 -17.75
CA SER A 453 11.50 14.49 -19.18
C SER A 453 10.12 14.26 -19.80
N LEU A 454 9.28 13.40 -19.20
CA LEU A 454 7.91 13.14 -19.66
C LEU A 454 7.01 14.38 -19.63
N LEU A 455 7.31 15.35 -18.75
CA LEU A 455 6.58 16.61 -18.67
C LEU A 455 7.10 17.69 -19.62
N ARG A 456 8.28 17.49 -20.22
CA ARG A 456 8.86 18.49 -21.13
C ARG A 456 8.16 18.40 -22.47
N SER A 457 7.51 19.48 -22.89
CA SER A 457 7.04 19.62 -24.26
C SER A 457 8.24 19.48 -25.21
N PRO A 458 8.08 18.80 -26.37
CA PRO A 458 9.14 18.79 -27.37
C PRO A 458 9.52 20.24 -27.71
N PRO A 459 10.80 20.54 -27.90
CA PRO A 459 11.21 21.87 -28.32
C PRO A 459 10.49 22.22 -29.62
N PRO A 460 10.07 23.50 -29.81
CA PRO A 460 9.46 23.91 -31.06
C PRO A 460 10.37 23.55 -32.24
N PRO A 461 9.81 23.15 -33.40
CA PRO A 461 10.60 22.82 -34.56
C PRO A 461 11.55 23.98 -34.87
N SER A 462 12.83 23.67 -35.08
CA SER A 462 13.81 24.70 -35.46
C SER A 462 13.31 25.41 -36.71
N PRO A 463 13.36 26.75 -36.78
CA PRO A 463 12.94 27.48 -37.96
C PRO A 463 13.70 26.91 -39.18
N LEU A 464 12.96 26.57 -40.23
CA LEU A 464 13.54 26.11 -41.48
C LEU A 464 14.59 27.14 -41.94
N PRO A 465 15.78 26.70 -42.38
CA PRO A 465 16.79 27.63 -42.88
C PRO A 465 16.18 28.48 -44.00
N PRO A 466 16.49 29.79 -44.05
CA PRO A 466 15.98 30.65 -45.12
C PRO A 466 16.46 30.09 -46.46
N HIS A 467 15.49 29.82 -47.34
CA HIS A 467 15.71 29.31 -48.71
C HIS A 467 16.24 30.40 -49.65
#